data_AF-A0A6J3GD00-F1
#
_entry.id   AF-A0A6J3GD00-F1
#
_cell.length_a   1.000
_cell.length_b   1.000
_cell.length_c   1.000
_cell.angle_alpha   90.00
_cell.angle_beta   90.00
_cell.angle_gamma   90.00
#
_symmetry.space_group_name_H-M   'P 1'
#
loop_
_entity.id
_entity.type
_entity.pdbx_description
1 polymer ?
#
loop_
_entity_poly.entity_id
_entity_poly.type
_entity_poly.pdbx_seq_one_letter_code
_entity_poly.pdbx_strand_id
1 'polypeptide(L)'
;MKPPYPSSQKSSLRLLKSNLFLQNFTKCCKDSGVLMVIKCRKENSALKECLTAYYTDPAFYEECKMEYLKEREEFRRTGIPAKKRLQKLPTSM
;
A
#
# COMPACT_ATOMS: atom_id res chain seq x y z
N MET A 1 1.42 -12.15 -16.02
CA MET A 1 2.46 -12.21 -14.97
C MET A 1 2.70 -10.80 -14.45
N LYS A 2 2.36 -10.50 -13.18
CA LYS A 2 2.79 -9.25 -12.51
C LYS A 2 4.01 -9.56 -11.63
N PRO A 3 5.03 -8.69 -11.58
CA PRO A 3 6.30 -8.96 -10.90
C PRO A 3 6.18 -9.05 -9.36
N PRO A 4 7.19 -9.65 -8.67
CA PRO A 4 7.09 -10.15 -7.30
C PRO A 4 7.08 -9.13 -6.16
N TYR A 5 7.17 -7.82 -6.40
CA TYR A 5 7.21 -6.83 -5.31
C TYR A 5 6.35 -5.60 -5.52
N PRO A 6 5.20 -5.56 -4.81
CA PRO A 6 4.66 -4.38 -4.15
C PRO A 6 4.43 -4.71 -2.66
N SER A 7 5.48 -4.66 -1.82
CA SER A 7 5.32 -4.95 -0.38
C SER A 7 6.35 -4.30 0.56
N SER A 8 6.82 -3.08 0.24
CA SER A 8 7.40 -2.23 1.28
C SER A 8 6.30 -1.41 1.96
N GLN A 9 6.34 -1.36 3.30
CA GLN A 9 5.44 -0.54 4.10
C GLN A 9 5.67 0.98 3.89
N LYS A 10 6.86 1.42 3.46
CA LYS A 10 7.13 2.86 3.21
C LYS A 10 6.61 3.34 1.87
N SER A 11 6.69 2.52 0.82
CA SER A 11 6.05 2.83 -0.47
C SER A 11 4.52 2.72 -0.38
N SER A 12 4.00 1.82 0.49
CA SER A 12 2.58 1.82 0.88
C SER A 12 2.13 3.12 1.55
N LEU A 13 2.99 3.77 2.34
CA LEU A 13 2.66 5.06 2.98
C LEU A 13 2.52 6.21 1.96
N ARG A 14 3.25 6.13 0.83
CA ARG A 14 3.06 7.06 -0.31
C ARG A 14 1.81 6.73 -1.12
N LEU A 15 1.48 5.46 -1.31
CA LEU A 15 0.16 5.05 -1.82
C LEU A 15 -0.97 5.55 -0.91
N LEU A 16 -0.75 5.62 0.41
CA LEU A 16 -1.69 6.15 1.39
C LEU A 16 -1.94 7.66 1.26
N LYS A 17 -1.08 8.42 0.54
CA LYS A 17 -1.34 9.84 0.22
C LYS A 17 -2.51 10.03 -0.74
N SER A 18 -3.08 8.96 -1.31
CA SER A 18 -4.38 8.95 -2.00
C SER A 18 -5.58 9.14 -1.05
N ASN A 19 -5.42 9.97 -0.02
CA ASN A 19 -6.36 10.12 1.09
C ASN A 19 -7.78 10.43 0.56
N LEU A 20 -7.93 11.24 -0.48
CA LEU A 20 -9.27 11.59 -0.99
C LEU A 20 -10.05 10.40 -1.58
N PHE A 21 -9.43 9.62 -2.48
CA PHE A 21 -10.11 8.46 -3.10
C PHE A 21 -10.38 7.36 -2.08
N LEU A 22 -9.44 7.13 -1.16
CA LEU A 22 -9.58 6.17 -0.08
C LEU A 22 -10.69 6.56 0.90
N GLN A 23 -10.77 7.85 1.28
CA GLN A 23 -11.81 8.36 2.17
C GLN A 23 -13.18 8.28 1.52
N ASN A 24 -13.30 8.64 0.24
CA ASN A 24 -14.57 8.55 -0.50
C ASN A 24 -15.06 7.10 -0.61
N PHE A 25 -14.16 6.17 -0.94
CA PHE A 25 -14.50 4.75 -0.96
C PHE A 25 -14.88 4.23 0.44
N THR A 26 -14.10 4.58 1.47
CA THR A 26 -14.36 4.16 2.86
C THR A 26 -15.70 4.70 3.37
N LYS A 27 -16.02 5.96 3.06
CA LYS A 27 -17.31 6.59 3.38
C LYS A 27 -18.45 5.83 2.68
N CYS A 28 -18.34 5.58 1.38
CA CYS A 28 -19.35 4.82 0.65
C CYS A 28 -19.56 3.41 1.23
N CYS A 29 -18.48 2.71 1.59
CA CYS A 29 -18.56 1.39 2.21
C CYS A 29 -19.31 1.43 3.54
N LYS A 30 -19.04 2.43 4.40
CA LYS A 30 -19.74 2.61 5.67
C LYS A 30 -21.23 2.90 5.47
N ASP A 31 -21.57 3.76 4.52
CA ASP A 31 -22.95 4.18 4.26
C ASP A 31 -23.77 3.08 3.55
N SER A 32 -23.12 2.24 2.73
CA SER A 32 -23.79 1.21 1.92
C SER A 32 -23.90 -0.16 2.59
N GLY A 33 -23.12 -0.42 3.64
CA GLY A 33 -23.08 -1.70 4.35
C GLY A 33 -22.89 -2.89 3.40
N VAL A 34 -23.73 -3.91 3.52
CA VAL A 34 -23.66 -5.15 2.71
C VAL A 34 -23.79 -4.87 1.20
N LEU A 35 -24.45 -3.79 0.80
CA LEU A 35 -24.66 -3.44 -0.61
C LEU A 35 -23.48 -2.68 -1.23
N MET A 36 -22.36 -2.51 -0.52
CA MET A 36 -21.20 -1.72 -0.98
C MET A 36 -20.64 -2.19 -2.33
N VAL A 37 -20.68 -3.48 -2.65
CA VAL A 37 -20.10 -4.03 -3.90
C VAL A 37 -20.87 -3.56 -5.14
N ILE A 38 -22.16 -3.22 -4.95
CA ILE A 38 -23.03 -2.72 -6.01
C ILE A 38 -23.04 -1.19 -6.00
N LYS A 39 -23.21 -0.58 -4.83
CA LYS A 39 -23.38 0.88 -4.69
C LYS A 39 -22.06 1.67 -4.85
N CYS A 40 -20.93 1.13 -4.40
CA CYS A 40 -19.65 1.84 -4.38
C CYS A 40 -18.75 1.53 -5.59
N ARG A 41 -19.34 1.11 -6.72
CA ARG A 41 -18.55 0.75 -7.91
C ARG A 41 -17.79 1.94 -8.48
N LYS A 42 -18.36 3.13 -8.43
CA LYS A 42 -17.75 4.36 -8.93
C LYS A 42 -16.50 4.73 -8.12
N GLU A 43 -16.62 4.78 -6.81
CA GLU A 43 -15.54 5.08 -5.87
C GLU A 43 -14.45 4.01 -5.94
N ASN A 44 -14.84 2.74 -6.09
CA ASN A 44 -13.91 1.63 -6.28
C ASN A 44 -13.12 1.75 -7.59
N SER A 45 -13.77 2.11 -8.71
CA SER A 45 -13.08 2.31 -9.99
C SER A 45 -12.08 3.47 -9.91
N ALA A 46 -12.49 4.61 -9.32
CA ALA A 46 -11.60 5.75 -9.14
C ALA A 46 -10.39 5.42 -8.25
N LEU A 47 -10.61 4.68 -7.15
CA LEU A 47 -9.53 4.19 -6.30
C LEU A 47 -8.61 3.24 -7.07
N LYS A 48 -9.17 2.31 -7.86
CA LYS A 48 -8.40 1.37 -8.67
C LYS A 48 -7.57 2.05 -9.74
N GLU A 49 -8.10 3.06 -10.42
CA GLU A 49 -7.37 3.84 -11.43
C GLU A 49 -6.17 4.55 -10.80
N CYS A 50 -6.41 5.23 -9.67
CA CYS A 50 -5.36 5.89 -8.91
C CYS A 50 -4.25 4.90 -8.51
N LEU A 51 -4.60 3.77 -7.91
CA LEU A 51 -3.64 2.74 -7.52
C LEU A 51 -2.92 2.13 -8.72
N THR A 52 -3.63 1.90 -9.82
CA THR A 52 -3.05 1.30 -11.03
C THR A 52 -1.99 2.20 -11.62
N ALA A 53 -2.21 3.53 -11.65
CA ALA A 53 -1.22 4.50 -12.13
C ALA A 53 0.11 4.37 -11.37
N TYR A 54 0.07 4.20 -10.04
CA TYR A 54 1.27 3.98 -9.24
C TYR A 54 1.94 2.63 -9.51
N TYR A 55 1.14 1.55 -9.66
CA TYR A 55 1.71 0.23 -9.97
C TYR A 55 2.29 0.12 -11.37
N THR A 56 1.87 0.99 -12.29
CA THR A 56 2.43 1.07 -13.65
C THR A 56 3.62 2.02 -13.74
N ASP A 57 3.90 2.81 -12.71
CA ASP A 57 5.03 3.74 -12.70
C ASP A 57 6.36 2.96 -12.53
N PRO A 58 7.26 2.99 -13.52
CA PRO A 58 8.55 2.30 -13.44
C PRO A 58 9.45 2.88 -12.34
N ALA A 59 9.33 4.17 -12.02
CA ALA A 59 10.12 4.78 -10.94
C ALA A 59 9.71 4.20 -9.57
N PHE A 60 8.41 4.03 -9.36
CA PHE A 60 7.86 3.40 -8.17
C PHE A 60 8.30 1.94 -8.03
N TYR A 61 8.37 1.20 -9.14
CA TYR A 61 8.84 -0.19 -9.14
C TYR A 61 10.32 -0.31 -8.73
N GLU A 62 11.20 0.51 -9.30
CA GLU A 62 12.62 0.49 -8.94
C GLU A 62 12.86 0.94 -7.50
N GLU A 63 12.11 1.94 -7.01
CA GLU A 63 12.17 2.33 -5.59
C GLU A 63 11.80 1.14 -4.67
N CYS A 64 10.70 0.45 -4.96
CA CYS A 64 10.26 -0.71 -4.18
C CYS A 64 11.28 -1.86 -4.22
N LYS A 65 11.92 -2.07 -5.37
CA LYS A 65 12.96 -3.09 -5.55
C LYS A 65 14.20 -2.78 -4.73
N MET A 66 14.68 -1.53 -4.75
CA MET A 66 15.83 -1.12 -3.96
C MET A 66 15.56 -1.25 -2.46
N GLU A 67 14.36 -0.91 -2.01
CA GLU A 67 13.97 -1.07 -0.62
C GLU A 67 13.92 -2.54 -0.19
N TYR A 68 13.33 -3.41 -1.01
CA TYR A 68 13.32 -4.85 -0.76
C TYR A 68 14.74 -5.44 -0.67
N LEU A 69 15.64 -5.04 -1.57
CA LEU A 69 17.03 -5.50 -1.55
C LEU A 69 17.76 -5.06 -0.28
N LYS A 70 17.53 -3.82 0.16
CA LYS A 70 18.08 -3.30 1.41
C LYS A 70 17.58 -4.07 2.63
N GLU A 71 16.27 -4.31 2.73
CA GLU A 71 15.70 -5.11 3.82
C GLU A 71 16.26 -6.54 3.85
N ARG A 72 16.47 -7.12 2.67
CA ARG A 72 17.06 -8.46 2.54
C ARG A 72 18.54 -8.49 2.94
N GLU A 73 19.31 -7.46 2.61
CA GLU A 73 20.69 -7.32 3.06
C GLU A 73 20.77 -7.17 4.59
N GLU A 74 19.90 -6.35 5.18
CA GLU A 74 19.82 -6.19 6.63
C GLU A 74 19.40 -7.49 7.34
N PHE A 75 18.46 -8.24 6.77
CA PHE A 75 18.09 -9.56 7.28
C PHE A 75 19.26 -10.54 7.22
N ARG A 76 20.04 -10.54 6.12
CA ARG A 76 21.25 -11.36 6.01
C ARG A 76 22.30 -10.99 7.05
N ARG A 77 22.43 -9.70 7.38
CA ARG A 77 23.37 -9.21 8.39
C ARG A 77 22.95 -9.51 9.82
N THR A 78 21.67 -9.34 10.15
CA THR A 78 21.19 -9.31 11.53
C THR A 78 20.34 -10.52 11.92
N GLY A 79 19.82 -11.27 10.94
CA GLY A 79 18.84 -12.34 11.16
C GLY A 79 17.44 -11.84 11.57
N ILE A 80 17.21 -10.53 11.67
CA ILE A 80 15.96 -9.96 12.19
C ILE A 80 15.03 -9.54 11.04
N PRO A 81 13.82 -10.12 10.93
CA PRO A 81 12.86 -9.74 9.89
C PRO A 81 12.41 -8.27 10.00
N ALA A 82 12.30 -7.57 8.88
CA ALA A 82 11.85 -6.18 8.82
C ALA A 82 10.47 -5.95 9.49
N LYS A 83 9.53 -6.91 9.32
CA LYS A 83 8.17 -6.85 9.92
C LYS A 83 8.17 -6.76 11.45
N LYS A 84 9.15 -7.37 12.13
CA LYS A 84 9.28 -7.30 13.60
C LYS A 84 9.89 -5.99 14.10
N ARG A 85 10.52 -5.20 13.21
CA ARG A 85 11.09 -3.89 13.53
C ARG A 85 10.04 -2.77 13.47
N LEU A 86 9.07 -2.87 12.55
CA LEU A 86 7.99 -1.88 12.41
C LEU A 86 6.93 -1.95 13.52
N GLN A 87 6.70 -3.12 14.13
CA GLN A 87 5.87 -3.22 15.35
C GLN A 87 6.51 -2.56 16.58
N LYS A 88 7.79 -2.18 16.54
CA LYS A 88 8.50 -1.52 17.64
C LYS A 88 8.51 0.02 17.54
N LEU A 89 7.83 0.62 16.56
CA LEU A 89 7.59 2.05 16.61
C LEU A 89 6.50 2.29 17.66
N PRO A 90 6.81 2.99 18.78
CA PRO A 90 5.78 3.32 19.76
C PRO A 90 4.75 4.20 19.05
N THR A 91 3.50 3.72 19.03
CA THR A 91 2.36 4.58 18.74
C THR A 91 2.17 5.40 20.02
N SER A 92 2.91 6.50 20.14
CA SER A 92 2.62 7.50 21.16
C SER A 92 1.23 8.06 20.87
N MET A 93 0.40 8.02 21.91
CA MET A 93 -0.89 8.71 22.03
C MET A 93 -0.78 10.19 21.65
#